data_AF-A0A7L2SJL3-F1
#
_entry.id   AF-A0A7L2SJL3-F1
#
_cell.length_a   1.000
_cell.length_b   1.000
_cell.length_c   1.000
_cell.angle_alpha   90.00
_cell.angle_beta   90.00
_cell.angle_gamma   90.00
#
_symmetry.space_group_name_H-M   'P 1'
#
loop_
_entity.id
_entity.type
_entity.pdbx_description
1 polymer ?
#
loop_
_entity_poly.entity_id
_entity_poly.type
_entity_poly.pdbx_seq_one_letter_code
_entity_poly.pdbx_strand_id
1 'polypeptide(L)'
;PPGPPGPPGPQGPPGVQGPSGKDPSPAVVHLQGQGSAIQVKNDLSGGVLNDWSRITLNPKVFKLHARSGELEVLVDGTYFIYSQVEVYYINFTDFASYEVVVDEKPFLQCTRSIETGKTNFNTCYTAGVCLLKARQKIAVKMVHADISINMSKHTTFFGAIRLGDAPAS
;
A
#
# COMPACT_ATOMS: atom_id res chain seq x y z
N PRO A 1 0.46 -68.56 34.05
CA PRO A 1 1.10 -67.36 33.45
C PRO A 1 0.14 -66.67 32.46
N PRO A 2 -0.04 -65.34 32.55
CA PRO A 2 -0.79 -64.60 31.53
C PRO A 2 -0.13 -64.77 30.16
N GLY A 3 -0.94 -64.95 29.12
CA GLY A 3 -0.47 -65.12 27.75
C GLY A 3 0.21 -63.86 27.21
N PRO A 4 1.06 -63.98 26.17
CA PRO A 4 1.68 -62.83 25.55
C PRO A 4 0.62 -61.86 25.00
N PRO A 5 0.87 -60.53 25.04
CA PRO A 5 -0.03 -59.55 24.45
C PRO A 5 -0.32 -59.86 22.98
N GLY A 6 -1.57 -59.66 22.58
CA GLY A 6 -1.99 -59.83 21.18
C GLY A 6 -1.32 -58.79 20.26
N PRO A 7 -1.31 -59.06 18.94
CA PRO A 7 -0.77 -58.11 17.97
C PRO A 7 -1.56 -56.79 17.96
N PRO A 8 -0.91 -55.66 17.58
CA PRO A 8 -1.60 -54.38 17.42
C PRO A 8 -2.78 -54.50 16.45
N GLY A 9 -3.87 -53.79 16.77
CA GLY A 9 -5.03 -53.69 15.90
C GLY A 9 -4.71 -52.97 14.58
N PRO A 10 -5.57 -53.14 13.56
CA PRO A 10 -5.40 -52.45 12.28
C PRO A 10 -5.49 -50.93 12.46
N GLN A 11 -4.79 -50.20 11.58
CA GLN A 11 -4.86 -48.74 11.54
C GLN A 11 -6.31 -48.30 11.24
N GLY A 12 -6.80 -47.31 12.00
CA GLY A 12 -8.11 -46.73 11.78
C GLY A 12 -8.21 -46.03 10.41
N PRO A 13 -9.44 -45.81 9.91
CA PRO A 13 -9.64 -45.11 8.65
C PRO A 13 -9.07 -43.68 8.70
N PRO A 14 -8.72 -43.08 7.54
CA PRO A 14 -8.32 -41.68 7.47
C PRO A 14 -9.36 -40.77 8.12
N GLY A 15 -8.89 -39.74 8.84
CA GLY A 15 -9.76 -38.71 9.39
C GLY A 15 -10.51 -37.95 8.30
N VAL A 16 -11.65 -37.35 8.66
CA VAL A 16 -12.41 -36.49 7.74
C VAL A 16 -11.52 -35.35 7.23
N GLN A 17 -11.63 -35.06 5.93
CA GLN A 17 -10.91 -33.93 5.33
C GLN A 17 -11.34 -32.64 6.04
N GLY A 18 -10.36 -31.85 6.49
CA GLY A 18 -10.61 -30.55 7.09
C GLY A 18 -11.35 -29.61 6.12
N PRO A 19 -12.04 -28.57 6.62
CA PRO A 19 -12.73 -27.61 5.76
C PRO A 19 -11.75 -27.02 4.74
N SER A 20 -12.17 -26.90 3.48
CA SER A 20 -11.39 -26.22 2.45
C SER A 20 -11.08 -24.80 2.92
N GLY A 21 -9.79 -24.43 2.92
CA GLY A 21 -9.36 -23.07 3.26
C GLY A 21 -10.06 -22.08 2.33
N LYS A 22 -11.00 -21.31 2.87
CA LYS A 22 -11.57 -20.14 2.18
C LYS A 22 -10.59 -18.99 2.32
N ASP A 23 -9.37 -19.13 1.83
CA ASP A 23 -8.49 -17.97 1.69
C ASP A 23 -8.85 -17.30 0.37
N PRO A 24 -9.58 -16.16 0.37
CA PRO A 24 -9.73 -15.39 -0.85
C PRO A 24 -8.33 -15.04 -1.37
N SER A 25 -8.05 -15.45 -2.60
CA SER A 25 -6.79 -15.15 -3.29
C SER A 25 -6.37 -13.69 -3.05
N PRO A 26 -5.08 -13.42 -2.80
CA PRO A 26 -4.62 -12.05 -2.55
C PRO A 26 -5.04 -11.14 -3.69
N ALA A 27 -5.53 -9.96 -3.35
CA ALA A 27 -5.94 -8.94 -4.31
C ALA A 27 -4.90 -7.83 -4.34
N VAL A 28 -4.55 -7.36 -5.53
CA VAL A 28 -3.47 -6.37 -5.70
C VAL A 28 -3.95 -5.13 -6.45
N VAL A 29 -3.30 -4.01 -6.16
CA VAL A 29 -3.33 -2.79 -6.94
C VAL A 29 -1.92 -2.20 -7.02
N HIS A 30 -1.53 -1.77 -8.21
CA HIS A 30 -0.30 -1.03 -8.47
C HIS A 30 -0.64 0.15 -9.38
N LEU A 31 -0.60 1.34 -8.78
CA LEU A 31 -0.81 2.62 -9.43
C LEU A 31 0.54 3.21 -9.78
N GLN A 32 0.65 3.73 -10.99
CA GLN A 32 1.87 4.39 -11.47
C GLN A 32 1.59 5.87 -11.70
N GLY A 33 2.58 6.72 -11.49
CA GLY A 33 2.47 8.12 -11.87
C GLY A 33 2.14 8.27 -13.36
N GLN A 34 1.36 9.30 -13.68
CA GLN A 34 1.03 9.64 -15.05
C GLN A 34 1.56 11.03 -15.40
N GLY A 35 2.40 11.12 -16.43
CA GLY A 35 2.69 12.38 -17.10
C GLY A 35 3.85 13.18 -16.50
N SER A 36 3.57 14.45 -16.20
CA SER A 36 4.52 15.55 -16.03
C SER A 36 5.04 15.71 -14.60
N ALA A 37 5.97 16.64 -14.42
CA ALA A 37 6.37 17.08 -13.09
C ALA A 37 5.20 17.74 -12.36
N ILE A 38 5.08 17.47 -11.06
CA ILE A 38 4.12 18.10 -10.14
C ILE A 38 4.86 19.08 -9.23
N GLN A 39 4.35 20.29 -9.11
CA GLN A 39 4.70 21.26 -8.07
C GLN A 39 3.67 21.20 -6.96
N VAL A 40 4.04 20.66 -5.79
CA VAL A 40 3.10 20.33 -4.71
C VAL A 40 2.22 21.53 -4.34
N LYS A 41 2.81 22.72 -4.20
CA LYS A 41 2.10 23.96 -3.85
C LYS A 41 1.00 24.38 -4.84
N ASN A 42 1.22 24.15 -6.13
CA ASN A 42 0.38 24.72 -7.18
C ASN A 42 -0.63 23.69 -7.72
N ASP A 43 -0.23 22.42 -7.73
CA ASP A 43 -0.93 21.38 -8.47
C ASP A 43 -1.77 20.48 -7.55
N LEU A 44 -1.43 20.40 -6.25
CA LEU A 44 -2.07 19.49 -5.31
C LEU A 44 -2.96 20.22 -4.29
N SER A 45 -4.20 19.77 -4.18
CA SER A 45 -5.08 20.18 -3.08
C SER A 45 -4.72 19.42 -1.80
N GLY A 46 -4.29 20.13 -0.75
CA GLY A 46 -3.91 19.53 0.53
C GLY A 46 -2.69 18.60 0.47
N GLY A 47 -1.88 18.70 -0.59
CA GLY A 47 -0.68 17.90 -0.80
C GLY A 47 -0.91 16.46 -1.27
N VAL A 48 -2.15 16.06 -1.59
CA VAL A 48 -2.46 14.68 -1.99
C VAL A 48 -2.16 14.44 -3.47
N LEU A 49 -1.35 13.43 -3.77
CA LEU A 49 -1.06 13.02 -5.15
C LEU A 49 -2.29 12.34 -5.78
N ASN A 50 -2.69 12.81 -6.96
CA ASN A 50 -3.91 12.37 -7.64
C ASN A 50 -3.70 11.89 -9.09
N ASP A 51 -2.58 12.19 -9.74
CA ASP A 51 -2.28 11.76 -11.11
C ASP A 51 -1.78 10.31 -11.21
N TRP A 52 -2.69 9.38 -10.91
CA TRP A 52 -2.44 7.94 -10.88
C TRP A 52 -3.03 7.21 -12.09
N SER A 53 -2.18 6.46 -12.80
CA SER A 53 -2.57 5.48 -13.82
C SER A 53 -2.85 4.11 -13.20
N ARG A 54 -3.99 3.51 -13.57
CA ARG A 54 -4.50 2.23 -13.06
C ARG A 54 -4.14 1.05 -13.97
N ILE A 55 -2.86 0.66 -14.02
CA ILE A 55 -2.44 -0.47 -14.85
C ILE A 55 -2.93 -1.81 -14.30
N THR A 56 -2.76 -2.02 -12.99
CA THR A 56 -3.18 -3.25 -12.30
C THR A 56 -4.05 -2.87 -11.11
N LEU A 57 -5.32 -3.25 -11.13
CA LEU A 57 -6.27 -2.98 -10.05
C LEU A 57 -7.31 -4.10 -9.99
N ASN A 58 -7.48 -4.74 -8.83
CA ASN A 58 -8.59 -5.65 -8.58
C ASN A 58 -9.83 -4.85 -8.14
N PRO A 59 -10.87 -4.71 -8.99
CA PRO A 59 -12.00 -3.82 -8.73
C PRO A 59 -12.97 -4.36 -7.67
N LYS A 60 -12.82 -5.62 -7.23
CA LYS A 60 -13.61 -6.18 -6.13
C LYS A 60 -13.10 -5.75 -4.76
N VAL A 61 -11.84 -5.31 -4.68
CA VAL A 61 -11.17 -4.97 -3.40
C VAL A 61 -10.73 -3.52 -3.37
N PHE A 62 -10.42 -2.90 -4.50
CA PHE A 62 -9.89 -1.55 -4.56
C PHE A 62 -10.68 -0.65 -5.49
N LYS A 63 -10.82 0.62 -5.12
CA LYS A 63 -11.40 1.68 -5.95
C LYS A 63 -10.54 2.94 -5.86
N LEU A 64 -10.07 3.42 -7.01
CA LEU A 64 -9.32 4.69 -7.10
C LEU A 64 -10.28 5.84 -7.37
N HIS A 65 -10.22 6.88 -6.54
CA HIS A 65 -10.92 8.15 -6.74
C HIS A 65 -10.01 9.14 -7.46
N ALA A 66 -10.01 9.11 -8.79
CA ALA A 66 -9.03 9.84 -9.62
C ALA A 66 -8.89 11.34 -9.30
N ARG A 67 -9.97 12.02 -8.88
CA ARG A 67 -9.90 13.46 -8.55
C ARG A 67 -9.20 13.73 -7.21
N SER A 68 -9.48 12.92 -6.19
CA SER A 68 -8.89 13.09 -4.85
C SER A 68 -7.56 12.34 -4.69
N GLY A 69 -7.25 11.40 -5.57
CA GLY A 69 -6.06 10.55 -5.45
C GLY A 69 -6.18 9.42 -4.43
N GLU A 70 -7.34 9.27 -3.79
CA GLU A 70 -7.56 8.31 -2.73
C GLU A 70 -7.82 6.90 -3.28
N LEU A 71 -7.19 5.91 -2.66
CA LEU A 71 -7.43 4.49 -2.87
C LEU A 71 -8.34 3.95 -1.76
N GLU A 72 -9.60 3.69 -2.09
CA GLU A 72 -10.59 3.10 -1.18
C GLU A 72 -10.49 1.57 -1.20
N VAL A 73 -10.46 0.95 -0.02
CA VAL A 73 -10.59 -0.51 0.12
C VAL A 73 -12.07 -0.89 0.27
N LEU A 74 -12.53 -1.90 -0.47
CA LEU A 74 -13.94 -2.29 -0.52
C LEU A 74 -14.28 -3.46 0.41
N VAL A 75 -13.27 -4.10 1.00
CA VAL A 75 -13.41 -5.30 1.83
C VAL A 75 -12.53 -5.16 3.08
N ASP A 76 -13.00 -5.66 4.22
CA ASP A 76 -12.16 -5.79 5.41
C ASP A 76 -10.95 -6.70 5.13
N GLY A 77 -9.81 -6.44 5.77
CA GLY A 77 -8.67 -7.33 5.63
C GLY A 77 -7.37 -6.82 6.23
N THR A 78 -6.35 -7.66 6.08
CA THR A 78 -4.95 -7.33 6.34
C THR A 78 -4.32 -6.83 5.05
N TYR A 79 -3.78 -5.60 5.05
CA TYR A 79 -3.28 -4.94 3.86
C TYR A 79 -1.79 -4.60 4.01
N PHE A 80 -0.99 -5.01 3.03
CA PHE A 80 0.35 -4.46 2.82
C PHE A 80 0.24 -3.27 1.87
N ILE A 81 0.69 -2.10 2.30
CA ILE A 81 0.62 -0.83 1.56
C ILE A 81 2.05 -0.37 1.30
N TYR A 82 2.33 0.09 0.08
CA TYR A 82 3.64 0.59 -0.30
C TYR A 82 3.54 1.79 -1.23
N SER A 83 4.53 2.67 -1.16
CA SER A 83 4.61 3.84 -2.03
C SER A 83 6.06 4.23 -2.30
N GLN A 84 6.28 4.83 -3.46
CA GLN A 84 7.51 5.52 -3.80
C GLN A 84 7.19 6.85 -4.46
N VAL A 85 7.91 7.90 -4.07
CA VAL A 85 7.82 9.22 -4.70
C VAL A 85 9.23 9.64 -5.10
N GLU A 86 9.40 10.03 -6.36
CA GLU A 86 10.64 10.64 -6.85
C GLU A 86 10.56 12.16 -6.75
N VAL A 87 11.33 12.70 -5.81
CA VAL A 87 11.53 14.13 -5.66
C VAL A 87 12.76 14.52 -6.46
N TYR A 88 12.66 15.55 -7.30
CA TYR A 88 13.78 16.00 -8.11
C TYR A 88 14.24 17.43 -7.78
N TYR A 89 13.46 18.21 -7.05
CA TYR A 89 13.83 19.58 -6.67
C TYR A 89 13.12 20.01 -5.38
N ILE A 90 13.85 20.75 -4.53
CA ILE A 90 13.33 21.43 -3.35
C ILE A 90 13.94 22.83 -3.28
N ASN A 91 13.13 23.83 -2.95
CA ASN A 91 13.59 25.23 -2.90
C ASN A 91 13.93 25.72 -1.48
N PHE A 92 12.97 25.62 -0.55
CA PHE A 92 13.03 26.31 0.75
C PHE A 92 13.17 25.38 1.97
N THR A 93 13.33 24.07 1.77
CA THR A 93 13.47 23.09 2.85
C THR A 93 14.58 22.09 2.58
N ASP A 94 15.30 21.68 3.64
CA ASP A 94 16.42 20.72 3.51
C ASP A 94 15.96 19.26 3.42
N PHE A 95 14.66 19.02 3.59
CA PHE A 95 14.06 17.69 3.62
C PHE A 95 12.83 17.64 2.70
N ALA A 96 12.70 16.54 1.97
CA ALA A 96 11.46 16.11 1.37
C ALA A 96 10.82 15.06 2.25
N SER A 97 9.52 15.21 2.51
CA SER A 97 8.76 14.22 3.26
C SER A 97 7.36 14.04 2.67
N TYR A 98 6.90 12.80 2.68
CA TYR A 98 5.51 12.46 2.41
C TYR A 98 5.03 11.40 3.39
N GLU A 99 3.71 11.34 3.55
CA GLU A 99 3.01 10.39 4.39
C GLU A 99 2.11 9.50 3.53
N VAL A 100 2.02 8.23 3.91
CA VAL A 100 0.89 7.39 3.54
C VAL A 100 -0.14 7.56 4.65
N VAL A 101 -1.29 8.13 4.32
CA VAL A 101 -2.37 8.40 5.27
C VAL A 101 -3.51 7.39 5.08
N VAL A 102 -4.16 7.01 6.18
CA VAL A 102 -5.39 6.22 6.21
C VAL A 102 -6.47 7.07 6.88
N ASP A 103 -7.54 7.40 6.16
CA ASP A 103 -8.59 8.34 6.59
C ASP A 103 -7.98 9.62 7.20
N GLU A 104 -7.05 10.22 6.45
CA GLU A 104 -6.30 11.44 6.81
C GLU A 104 -5.33 11.31 7.99
N LYS A 105 -5.25 10.14 8.64
CA LYS A 105 -4.30 9.88 9.73
C LYS A 105 -2.99 9.29 9.19
N PRO A 106 -1.81 9.84 9.55
CA PRO A 106 -0.53 9.27 9.12
C PRO A 106 -0.38 7.82 9.57
N PHE A 107 -0.01 6.94 8.64
CA PHE A 107 0.34 5.55 8.90
C PHE A 107 1.84 5.30 8.68
N LEU A 108 2.38 5.75 7.55
CA LEU A 108 3.80 5.67 7.23
C LEU A 108 4.31 7.05 6.83
N GLN A 109 5.60 7.28 7.03
CA GLN A 109 6.27 8.48 6.56
C GLN A 109 7.59 8.09 5.88
N CYS A 110 7.92 8.79 4.80
CA CYS A 110 9.22 8.70 4.14
C CYS A 110 9.83 10.09 4.14
N THR A 111 11.04 10.24 4.69
CA THR A 111 11.75 11.52 4.75
C THR A 111 13.17 11.35 4.21
N ARG A 112 13.59 12.30 3.37
CA ARG A 112 14.92 12.32 2.77
C ARG A 112 15.49 13.72 2.79
N SER A 113 16.74 13.85 3.23
CA SER A 113 17.50 15.09 3.09
C SER A 113 17.91 15.28 1.62
N ILE A 114 17.69 16.46 1.08
CA ILE A 114 18.02 16.81 -0.31
C ILE A 114 18.60 18.22 -0.30
N GLU A 115 19.70 18.43 -1.04
CA GLU A 115 20.31 19.76 -1.17
C GLU A 115 19.36 20.72 -1.89
N THR A 116 19.07 21.86 -1.25
CA THR A 116 18.18 22.91 -1.78
C THR A 116 18.77 23.62 -2.99
N GLY A 117 17.90 24.08 -3.90
CA GLY A 117 18.31 24.95 -5.01
C GLY A 117 19.04 24.24 -6.16
N LYS A 118 19.16 22.91 -6.09
CA LYS A 118 19.70 22.06 -7.17
C LYS A 118 18.71 20.96 -7.55
N THR A 119 18.70 20.62 -8.83
CA THR A 119 17.97 19.46 -9.32
C THR A 119 18.70 18.19 -8.94
N ASN A 120 18.08 17.36 -8.11
CA ASN A 120 18.62 16.10 -7.58
C ASN A 120 17.52 15.05 -7.53
N PHE A 121 17.60 14.03 -8.39
CA PHE A 121 16.60 12.95 -8.46
C PHE A 121 16.78 11.94 -7.33
N ASN A 122 15.77 11.81 -6.49
CA ASN A 122 15.81 10.93 -5.34
C ASN A 122 14.46 10.26 -5.12
N THR A 123 14.46 8.93 -5.17
CA THR A 123 13.29 8.12 -4.79
C THR A 123 13.24 7.96 -3.27
N CYS A 124 12.05 8.14 -2.68
CA CYS A 124 11.77 7.84 -1.28
C CYS A 124 10.70 6.75 -1.22
N TYR A 125 11.08 5.54 -0.82
CA TYR A 125 10.20 4.37 -0.72
C TYR A 125 9.86 4.07 0.74
N THR A 126 8.59 3.73 1.02
CA THR A 126 8.17 3.19 2.32
C THR A 126 7.05 2.17 2.14
N ALA A 127 6.91 1.26 3.10
CA ALA A 127 5.87 0.23 3.09
C ALA A 127 5.56 -0.29 4.50
N GLY A 128 4.37 -0.85 4.68
CA GLY A 128 3.93 -1.39 5.97
C GLY A 128 2.63 -2.18 5.87
N VAL A 129 2.31 -2.92 6.93
CA VAL A 129 1.08 -3.71 7.04
C VAL A 129 0.14 -3.09 8.06
N CYS A 130 -1.15 -2.98 7.74
CA CYS A 130 -2.19 -2.58 8.68
C CYS A 130 -3.51 -3.34 8.43
N LEU A 131 -4.40 -3.28 9.41
CA LEU A 131 -5.77 -3.77 9.27
C LEU A 131 -6.64 -2.62 8.76
N LEU A 132 -7.41 -2.87 7.70
CA LEU A 132 -8.36 -1.90 7.18
C LEU A 132 -9.77 -2.48 7.14
N LYS A 133 -10.73 -1.58 7.39
CA LYS A 133 -12.16 -1.79 7.22
C LYS A 133 -12.60 -1.30 5.85
N ALA A 134 -13.64 -1.93 5.30
CA ALA A 134 -14.25 -1.48 4.07
C ALA A 134 -14.65 0.00 4.15
N ARG A 135 -14.42 0.72 3.04
CA ARG A 135 -14.59 2.18 2.83
C ARG A 135 -13.50 3.07 3.40
N GLN A 136 -12.52 2.53 4.14
CA GLN A 136 -11.35 3.31 4.51
C GLN A 136 -10.54 3.68 3.27
N LYS A 137 -9.94 4.87 3.31
CA LYS A 137 -9.22 5.45 2.19
C LYS A 137 -7.76 5.68 2.50
N ILE A 138 -6.92 5.32 1.56
CA ILE A 138 -5.47 5.46 1.64
C ILE A 138 -5.05 6.54 0.64
N ALA A 139 -4.15 7.43 1.02
CA ALA A 139 -3.60 8.43 0.10
C ALA A 139 -2.11 8.67 0.36
N VAL A 140 -1.40 9.15 -0.68
CA VAL A 140 -0.03 9.64 -0.56
C VAL A 140 -0.08 11.16 -0.47
N LYS A 141 0.37 11.71 0.65
CA LYS A 141 0.28 13.13 0.97
C LYS A 141 1.66 13.73 1.20
N MET A 142 2.00 14.73 0.42
CA MET A 142 3.22 15.50 0.58
C MET A 142 3.11 16.41 1.81
N VAL A 143 4.16 16.44 2.64
CA VAL A 143 4.18 17.24 3.88
C VAL A 143 4.58 18.69 3.60
N HIS A 144 5.48 18.92 2.64
CA HIS A 144 5.98 20.25 2.31
C HIS A 144 5.51 20.70 0.93
N ALA A 145 5.11 21.96 0.82
CA ALA A 145 4.53 22.53 -0.39
C ALA A 145 5.59 22.86 -1.47
N ASP A 146 6.81 23.20 -1.08
CA ASP A 146 7.86 23.66 -2.01
C ASP A 146 8.73 22.52 -2.57
N ILE A 147 8.07 21.41 -2.92
CA ILE A 147 8.67 20.19 -3.49
C ILE A 147 8.20 20.01 -4.94
N SER A 148 9.12 19.60 -5.82
CA SER A 148 8.80 19.13 -7.17
C SER A 148 8.99 17.62 -7.30
N ILE A 149 7.98 16.95 -7.86
CA ILE A 149 7.90 15.50 -7.99
C ILE A 149 7.92 15.10 -9.46
N ASN A 150 8.64 14.04 -9.79
CA ASN A 150 8.58 13.42 -11.09
C ASN A 150 7.55 12.28 -11.08
N MET A 151 6.46 12.40 -11.85
CA MET A 151 5.40 11.37 -11.95
C MET A 151 5.71 10.28 -12.98
N SER A 152 6.99 10.01 -13.25
CA SER A 152 7.38 8.91 -14.12
C SER A 152 6.90 7.57 -13.56
N LYS A 153 6.39 6.72 -14.45
CA LYS A 153 5.73 5.44 -14.14
C LYS A 153 6.55 4.50 -13.26
N HIS A 154 7.88 4.56 -13.36
CA HIS A 154 8.80 3.64 -12.69
C HIS A 154 9.42 4.21 -11.41
N THR A 155 9.32 5.52 -11.19
CA THR A 155 10.00 6.20 -10.08
C THR A 155 9.00 6.71 -9.03
N THR A 156 7.76 7.00 -9.45
CA THR A 156 6.65 7.35 -8.56
C THR A 156 5.49 6.38 -8.75
N PHE A 157 5.15 5.65 -7.69
CA PHE A 157 4.10 4.63 -7.69
C PHE A 157 3.50 4.44 -6.29
N PHE A 158 2.29 3.88 -6.26
CA PHE A 158 1.53 3.62 -5.04
C PHE A 158 0.74 2.32 -5.20
N GLY A 159 0.77 1.43 -4.21
CA GLY A 159 0.03 0.19 -4.32
C GLY A 159 -0.30 -0.46 -2.99
N ALA A 160 -1.12 -1.51 -3.08
CA ALA A 160 -1.55 -2.30 -1.95
C ALA A 160 -1.81 -3.75 -2.34
N ILE A 161 -1.67 -4.64 -1.35
CA ILE A 161 -1.96 -6.06 -1.43
C ILE A 161 -2.88 -6.41 -0.25
N ARG A 162 -4.10 -6.90 -0.54
CA ARG A 162 -4.92 -7.55 0.47
C ARG A 162 -4.36 -8.95 0.68
N LEU A 163 -3.71 -9.17 1.82
CA LEU A 163 -3.06 -10.42 2.18
C LEU A 163 -4.07 -11.50 2.56
N GLY A 164 -5.21 -11.10 3.13
CA GLY A 164 -6.26 -12.00 3.59
C GLY A 164 -7.22 -11.29 4.52
N ASP A 165 -7.99 -12.07 5.27
CA ASP A 165 -8.90 -11.56 6.28
C ASP A 165 -8.14 -10.90 7.44
N ALA A 166 -8.81 -10.00 8.16
CA ALA A 166 -8.28 -9.45 9.40
C ALA A 166 -8.46 -10.48 10.53
N PRO A 167 -7.53 -10.57 11.50
CA PRO A 167 -7.74 -11.41 12.68
C PRO A 167 -9.06 -11.08 13.36
N ALA A 168 -9.79 -12.11 13.81
CA ALA A 168 -10.92 -11.91 14.71
C ALA A 168 -10.42 -11.21 15.99
N SER A 169 -11.09 -10.12 16.37
CA SER A 169 -10.84 -9.41 17.63
C SER A 169 -11.40 -10.16 18.81
#